data_AF-A0A0W0N9U6-F1
#
_entry.id   AF-A0A0W0N9U6-F1
#
_cell.length_a   1.000
_cell.length_b   1.000
_cell.length_c   1.000
_cell.angle_alpha   90.00
_cell.angle_beta   90.00
_cell.angle_gamma   90.00
#
_symmetry.space_group_name_H-M   'P 1'
#
loop_
_entity.id
_entity.type
_entity.pdbx_description
1 polymer ?
#
loop_
_entity_poly.entity_id
_entity_poly.type
_entity_poly.pdbx_seq_one_letter_code
_entity_poly.pdbx_strand_id
1 'polypeptide(L)'
;MLGSWFTPRSANQCRAPLVDFFNHAAAKSLCPDNPAASTIKRVEKKQRKRHTVEGLKAIREKSPAWLQNAIGLALIIAQRRTDILGMRFEGQKICGSCERGHEQKIPARP
;
A
#
# COMPACT_ATOMS: atom_id res chain seq x y z
N MET A 1 -16.25 -15.50 26.00
CA MET A 1 -15.07 -15.08 25.21
C MET A 1 -15.55 -14.67 23.82
N LEU A 2 -16.11 -13.47 23.67
CA LEU A 2 -16.68 -13.00 22.40
C LEU A 2 -15.53 -12.63 21.46
N GLY A 3 -15.26 -13.50 20.48
CA GLY A 3 -14.30 -13.24 19.40
C GLY A 3 -14.72 -11.97 18.68
N SER A 4 -13.88 -10.95 18.69
CA SER A 4 -14.19 -9.72 17.97
C SER A 4 -14.06 -9.97 16.47
N TRP A 5 -15.15 -9.75 15.73
CA TRP A 5 -15.20 -9.87 14.27
C TRP A 5 -14.16 -9.01 13.52
N PHE A 6 -13.61 -7.98 14.17
CA PHE A 6 -12.60 -7.09 13.59
C PHE A 6 -11.21 -7.29 14.19
N THR A 7 -10.19 -7.23 13.32
CA THR A 7 -8.79 -7.09 13.76
C THR A 7 -8.61 -5.80 14.57
N PRO A 8 -7.65 -5.73 15.51
CA PRO A 8 -7.40 -4.53 16.30
C PRO A 8 -7.19 -3.28 15.44
N ARG A 9 -6.46 -3.41 14.32
CA ARG A 9 -6.30 -2.33 13.34
C ARG A 9 -7.63 -1.86 12.75
N SER A 10 -8.45 -2.77 12.24
CA SER A 10 -9.73 -2.42 11.63
C SER A 10 -10.68 -1.77 12.64
N ALA A 11 -10.74 -2.31 13.87
CA ALA A 11 -11.55 -1.74 14.95
C ALA A 11 -11.13 -0.30 15.28
N ASN A 12 -9.82 -0.03 15.38
CA ASN A 12 -9.32 1.33 15.61
C ASN A 12 -9.57 2.27 14.42
N GLN A 13 -9.48 1.75 13.19
CA GLN A 13 -9.73 2.53 11.98
C GLN A 13 -11.20 2.93 11.86
N CYS A 14 -12.14 2.10 12.31
CA CYS A 14 -13.56 2.46 12.40
C CYS A 14 -13.84 3.42 13.57
N ARG A 15 -13.13 3.28 14.70
CA ARG A 15 -13.29 4.16 15.87
C ARG A 15 -12.93 5.62 15.55
N ALA A 16 -11.85 5.85 14.81
CA ALA A 16 -11.35 7.20 14.52
C ALA A 16 -12.42 8.13 13.87
N PRO A 17 -13.05 7.79 12.73
CA PRO A 17 -14.06 8.64 12.13
C PRO A 17 -15.33 8.76 12.98
N LEU A 18 -15.67 7.74 13.78
CA LEU A 18 -16.80 7.82 14.71
C LEU A 18 -16.54 8.85 15.81
N VAL A 19 -15.32 8.89 16.35
CA VAL A 19 -14.91 9.92 17.32
C VAL A 19 -15.07 11.31 16.70
N ASP A 20 -14.58 11.51 15.48
CA ASP A 20 -14.68 12.81 14.79
C ASP A 20 -16.13 13.20 14.50
N PHE A 21 -16.96 12.24 14.10
CA PHE A 21 -18.39 12.44 13.87
C PHE A 21 -19.12 12.92 15.13
N PHE A 22 -18.93 12.23 16.27
CA PHE A 22 -19.57 12.60 17.52
C PHE A 22 -19.00 13.91 18.10
N ASN A 23 -17.72 14.22 17.89
CA ASN A 23 -17.16 15.52 18.25
C ASN A 23 -17.85 16.65 17.48
N HIS A 24 -18.08 16.47 16.18
CA HIS A 24 -18.78 17.44 15.37
C HIS A 24 -20.27 17.57 15.76
N ALA A 25 -20.92 16.46 16.14
CA ALA A 25 -22.29 16.49 16.67
C ALA A 25 -22.37 17.23 18.02
N ALA A 26 -21.41 17.01 18.91
CA ALA A 26 -21.33 17.69 20.20
C ALA A 26 -21.07 19.19 20.05
N ALA A 27 -20.20 19.60 19.10
CA ALA A 27 -19.97 21.01 18.78
C ALA A 27 -21.24 21.73 18.28
N LYS A 28 -22.16 20.99 17.67
CA LYS A 28 -23.48 21.48 17.23
C LYS A 28 -24.57 21.30 18.28
N SER A 29 -24.20 20.98 19.52
CA SER A 29 -25.10 20.68 20.64
C SER A 29 -26.17 19.61 20.35
N LEU A 30 -25.93 18.73 19.36
CA LEU A 30 -26.83 17.63 19.02
C LEU A 30 -26.65 16.41 19.94
N CYS A 31 -25.49 16.31 20.59
CA CYS A 31 -25.16 15.22 21.50
C CYS A 31 -24.39 15.80 22.71
N PRO A 32 -24.71 15.37 23.95
CA PRO A 32 -24.04 15.89 25.13
C PRO A 32 -22.58 15.42 25.25
N ASP A 33 -22.27 14.18 24.82
CA ASP A 33 -20.96 13.55 25.01
C ASP A 33 -20.55 12.70 23.80
N ASN A 34 -19.27 12.30 23.74
CA ASN A 34 -18.74 11.43 22.70
C ASN A 34 -18.63 9.96 23.16
N PRO A 35 -19.58 9.08 22.81
CA PRO A 35 -19.55 7.66 23.19
C PRO A 35 -18.46 6.88 22.44
N ALA A 36 -18.03 7.33 21.27
CA ALA A 36 -16.96 6.68 20.53
C ALA A 36 -15.61 6.90 21.21
N ALA A 37 -15.42 8.03 21.90
CA ALA A 37 -14.19 8.38 22.62
C ALA A 37 -13.95 7.51 23.86
N SER A 38 -15.01 7.10 24.56
CA SER A 38 -14.93 6.22 25.74
C SER A 38 -14.60 4.76 25.41
N THR A 39 -14.62 4.38 24.13
CA THR A 39 -14.28 3.01 23.69
C THR A 39 -12.77 2.70 23.84
N ILE A 40 -12.43 1.51 24.34
CA ILE A 40 -11.02 1.11 24.54
C ILE A 40 -10.28 0.96 23.20
N LYS A 41 -9.16 1.68 23.04
CA LYS A 41 -8.24 1.51 21.91
C LYS A 41 -7.52 0.17 22.01
N ARG A 42 -7.53 -0.61 20.95
CA ARG A 42 -6.84 -1.91 20.91
C ARG A 42 -5.40 -1.73 20.49
N VAL A 43 -4.43 -2.23 21.26
CA VAL A 43 -3.00 -2.10 20.91
C VAL A 43 -2.55 -3.35 20.18
N GLU A 44 -1.99 -3.18 18.98
CA GLU A 44 -1.41 -4.25 18.18
C GLU A 44 0.00 -3.83 17.75
N LYS A 45 1.01 -4.65 18.09
CA LYS A 45 2.39 -4.44 17.64
C LYS A 45 2.52 -4.96 16.21
N LYS A 46 2.50 -4.05 15.23
CA LYS A 46 2.67 -4.41 13.82
C LYS A 46 4.11 -4.86 13.54
N GLN A 47 4.33 -6.18 13.47
CA GLN A 47 5.59 -6.73 13.02
C GLN A 47 5.59 -6.88 11.49
N ARG A 48 6.34 -6.01 10.79
CA ARG A 48 6.57 -6.18 9.35
C ARG A 48 7.75 -7.11 9.16
N LYS A 49 7.53 -8.29 8.58
CA LYS A 49 8.62 -9.19 8.19
C LYS A 49 9.32 -8.58 6.97
N ARG A 50 10.62 -8.33 7.07
CA ARG A 50 11.44 -7.93 5.92
C ARG A 50 11.65 -9.15 5.03
N HIS A 51 11.72 -8.93 3.72
CA HIS A 51 12.13 -9.99 2.80
C HIS A 51 13.62 -10.24 2.94
N THR A 52 14.03 -11.51 2.80
CA THR A 52 15.44 -11.91 2.69
C THR A 52 15.91 -11.73 1.25
N VAL A 53 17.20 -11.46 1.07
CA VAL A 53 17.82 -11.32 -0.26
C VAL A 53 17.65 -12.61 -1.06
N GLU A 54 17.88 -13.75 -0.42
CA GLU A 54 17.73 -15.08 -1.02
C GLU A 54 16.30 -15.36 -1.46
N GLY A 55 15.32 -15.03 -0.60
CA GLY A 55 13.91 -15.21 -0.91
C GLY A 55 13.46 -14.33 -2.08
N LEU A 56 13.94 -13.09 -2.15
CA LEU A 56 13.68 -12.21 -3.28
C LEU A 56 14.31 -12.72 -4.58
N LYS A 57 15.53 -13.26 -4.51
CA LYS A 57 16.21 -13.84 -5.67
C LYS A 57 15.45 -15.04 -6.23
N ALA A 58 15.03 -15.96 -5.37
CA ALA A 58 14.23 -17.12 -5.76
C ALA A 58 12.90 -16.73 -6.42
N ILE A 59 12.22 -15.70 -5.89
CA ILE A 59 10.98 -15.18 -6.49
C ILE A 59 11.26 -14.57 -7.86
N ARG A 60 12.34 -13.79 -7.99
CA ARG A 60 12.70 -13.13 -9.25
C ARG A 60 13.01 -14.15 -10.35
N GLU A 61 13.75 -15.22 -10.05
CA GLU A 61 14.11 -16.26 -11.01
C GLU A 61 12.90 -17.01 -11.59
N LYS A 62 11.83 -17.18 -10.81
CA LYS A 62 10.59 -17.83 -11.24
C LYS A 62 9.55 -16.88 -11.86
N SER A 63 9.80 -15.58 -11.81
CA SER A 63 8.84 -14.56 -12.24
C SER A 63 8.90 -14.30 -13.75
N PRO A 64 7.79 -13.91 -14.40
CA PRO A 64 7.80 -13.47 -15.80
C PRO A 64 8.61 -12.17 -15.97
N ALA A 65 9.12 -11.92 -17.18
CA ALA A 65 10.05 -10.81 -17.47
C ALA A 65 9.55 -9.43 -16.99
N TRP A 66 8.26 -9.12 -17.18
CA TRP A 66 7.68 -7.85 -16.73
C TRP A 66 7.77 -7.68 -15.20
N LEU A 67 7.59 -8.76 -14.43
CA LEU A 67 7.65 -8.74 -12.97
C LEU A 67 9.09 -8.68 -12.48
N GLN A 68 10.02 -9.33 -13.18
CA GLN A 68 11.45 -9.20 -12.90
C GLN A 68 11.92 -7.74 -13.03
N ASN A 69 11.47 -7.05 -14.08
CA ASN A 69 11.76 -5.63 -14.29
C ASN A 69 11.14 -4.76 -13.20
N ALA A 70 9.87 -5.02 -12.84
CA ALA A 70 9.20 -4.30 -11.76
C ALA A 70 9.88 -4.49 -10.39
N ILE A 71 10.34 -5.71 -10.06
CA ILE A 71 11.11 -5.99 -8.85
C ILE A 71 12.45 -5.25 -8.88
N GLY A 72 13.15 -5.26 -10.03
CA GLY A 72 14.40 -4.53 -10.20
C GLY A 72 14.24 -3.03 -9.97
N LEU A 73 13.21 -2.42 -10.58
CA LEU A 73 12.87 -1.02 -10.35
C LEU A 73 12.56 -0.79 -8.86
N ALA A 74 11.68 -1.58 -8.26
CA ALA A 74 11.33 -1.44 -6.83
C ALA A 74 12.55 -1.43 -5.90
N LEU A 75 13.56 -2.26 -6.19
CA LEU A 75 14.78 -2.35 -5.39
C LEU A 75 15.71 -1.14 -5.56
N ILE A 76 15.76 -0.53 -6.76
CA ILE A 76 16.64 0.60 -7.05
C ILE A 76 16.04 1.92 -6.55
N ILE A 77 14.77 2.16 -6.83
CA ILE A 77 14.12 3.46 -6.58
C ILE A 77 13.25 3.48 -5.31
N ALA A 78 13.07 2.34 -4.64
CA ALA A 78 12.28 2.18 -3.42
C ALA A 78 10.85 2.77 -3.51
N GLN A 79 10.26 2.79 -4.71
CA GLN A 79 8.92 3.33 -4.96
C GLN A 79 7.81 2.37 -4.52
N ARG A 80 6.60 2.91 -4.29
CA ARG A 80 5.44 2.07 -3.94
C ARG A 80 4.99 1.28 -5.17
N ARG A 81 4.37 0.12 -4.94
CA ARG A 81 3.86 -0.74 -6.03
C ARG A 81 2.92 0.00 -6.99
N THR A 82 2.09 0.91 -6.47
CA THR A 82 1.14 1.69 -7.26
C THR A 82 1.84 2.64 -8.21
N ASP A 83 2.95 3.21 -7.73
CA ASP A 83 3.74 4.18 -8.47
C ASP A 83 4.47 3.45 -9.61
N ILE A 84 5.00 2.24 -9.35
CA ILE A 84 5.63 1.37 -10.37
C ILE A 84 4.63 0.95 -11.45
N LEU A 85 3.40 0.59 -11.07
CA LEU A 85 2.35 0.23 -12.02
C LEU A 85 1.93 1.41 -12.92
N GLY A 86 2.04 2.64 -12.42
CA GLY A 86 1.73 3.86 -13.16
C GLY A 86 2.89 4.40 -14.01
N MET A 87 4.07 3.77 -13.99
CA MET A 87 5.22 4.26 -14.73
C MET A 87 5.01 4.12 -16.23
N ARG A 88 5.29 5.22 -16.95
CA ARG A 88 5.29 5.29 -18.41
C ARG A 88 6.66 5.76 -18.88
N PHE A 89 7.04 5.30 -20.07
CA PHE A 89 8.25 5.75 -20.75
C PHE A 89 8.03 7.06 -21.53
N GLU A 90 6.79 7.53 -21.61
CA GLU A 90 6.41 8.81 -22.24
C GLU A 90 7.09 9.98 -21.51
N GLY A 91 8.05 10.65 -22.17
CA GLY A 91 8.74 11.83 -21.64
C GLY A 91 10.07 11.57 -20.92
N GLN A 92 10.54 10.32 -20.84
CA GLN A 92 11.86 10.02 -20.27
C GLN A 92 12.96 10.14 -21.33
N LYS A 93 13.86 11.11 -21.15
CA LYS A 93 15.09 11.22 -21.96
C LYS A 93 16.02 10.08 -21.55
N ILE A 94 15.93 8.97 -22.25
CA ILE A 94 16.94 7.91 -22.19
C ILE A 94 18.23 8.54 -22.70
N CYS A 95 19.37 8.37 -22.01
CA CYS A 95 20.62 8.96 -22.47
C CYS A 95 20.90 8.48 -23.91
N GLY A 96 21.29 9.41 -24.78
CA GLY A 96 21.30 9.22 -26.25
C GLY A 96 22.29 8.18 -26.80
N SER A 97 22.86 7.32 -25.97
CA SER A 97 23.77 6.25 -26.40
C SER A 97 23.09 4.89 -26.60
N CYS A 98 21.80 4.73 -26.29
CA CYS A 98 21.14 3.42 -26.24
C CYS A 98 19.90 3.27 -27.15
N GLU A 99 19.79 4.02 -28.25
CA GLU A 99 18.64 3.95 -29.19
C GLU A 99 18.50 2.63 -29.99
N ARG A 100 19.15 1.54 -29.58
CA ARG A 100 19.01 0.25 -30.28
C ARG A 100 17.97 -0.64 -29.63
N GLY A 101 16.73 -0.38 -30.04
CA GLY A 101 15.72 -1.40 -30.33
C GLY A 101 14.86 -1.85 -29.16
N HIS A 102 13.66 -1.28 -29.02
CA HIS A 102 12.55 -1.97 -28.36
C HIS A 102 11.21 -1.55 -28.96
N GLU A 103 10.95 -2.00 -30.19
CA GLU A 103 9.57 -2.22 -30.65
C GLU A 103 9.11 -3.57 -30.09
N GLN A 104 8.73 -3.60 -28.82
CA GLN A 104 8.02 -4.74 -28.25
C GLN A 104 6.59 -4.31 -27.96
N LYS A 105 5.69 -4.67 -28.89
CA LYS A 105 4.24 -4.68 -28.66
C LYS A 105 3.97 -5.50 -27.41
N ILE A 106 3.72 -4.81 -26.30
CA ILE A 106 3.15 -5.40 -25.10
C ILE A 106 1.67 -5.68 -25.45
N PRO A 107 1.19 -6.93 -25.45
CA PRO A 107 -0.21 -7.20 -25.72
C PRO A 107 -1.07 -6.53 -24.65
N ALA A 108 -2.15 -5.88 -25.08
CA ALA A 108 -3.13 -5.27 -24.19
C ALA A 108 -3.63 -6.31 -23.18
N ARG A 109 -3.63 -5.92 -21.90
CA ARG A 109 -4.19 -6.71 -20.80
C ARG A 109 -5.72 -6.83 -21.01
N PRO A 110 -6.35 -7.99 -20.72
CA PRO A 110 -7.81 -8.10 -20.71
C PRO A 110 -8.45 -7.23 -19.62
#